data_AF-A0A355UF55-F1
#
_entry.id   AF-A0A355UF55-F1
#
_cell.length_a   1.000
_cell.length_b   1.000
_cell.length_c   1.000
_cell.angle_alpha   90.00
_cell.angle_beta   90.00
_cell.angle_gamma   90.00
#
_symmetry.space_group_name_H-M   'P 1'
#
loop_
_entity.id
_entity.type
_entity.pdbx_description
1 polymer ?
#
loop_
_entity_poly.entity_id
_entity_poly.type
_entity_poly.pdbx_seq_one_letter_code
_entity_poly.pdbx_strand_id
1 'polypeptide(L)'
;MKKISLMSILLSLVASLIFANPAPKPDEGMWLPMFFKNLNYATMQKMGLKLTAEELYAINNSSLKDAIVQFGNGCTGEIMSDKGLLFTNHHCGYEAIAGQSTVEHDYLNNGFWAKNLSEEIPIPDMTVSFLLRMEDVTKEILGEYANKLDLSSVKDTILLRIKLLEEKTSEEGKYRVEIKPFFEGLEYYMFVYEVYTDIRLVGTPPSSIGKFGGDTDNWMWPRHTGDFSIFRVYANSDNRPAEFSKDNVPYKPKHFLPVSLKGVKQNDFTMIWGFPGSTERYMTSGEVSN
;
A
#
# COMPACT_ATOMS: atom_id res chain seq x y z
N MET A 1 -14.93 -46.73 44.69
CA MET A 1 -14.02 -46.29 43.60
C MET A 1 -14.63 -46.72 42.26
N LYS A 2 -15.11 -45.79 41.44
CA LYS A 2 -15.73 -46.12 40.14
C LYS A 2 -14.65 -46.65 39.20
N LYS A 3 -14.82 -47.88 38.66
CA LYS A 3 -13.95 -48.44 37.62
C LYS A 3 -14.11 -47.57 36.37
N ILE A 4 -13.15 -46.68 36.13
CA ILE A 4 -13.06 -45.99 34.85
C ILE A 4 -12.66 -47.07 33.83
N SER A 5 -13.52 -47.31 32.85
CA SER A 5 -13.28 -48.31 31.82
C SER A 5 -12.08 -47.89 30.98
N LEU A 6 -11.25 -48.85 30.55
CA LEU A 6 -10.16 -48.62 29.60
C LEU A 6 -10.64 -47.89 28.34
N MET A 7 -11.90 -48.12 27.96
CA MET A 7 -12.57 -47.45 26.84
C MET A 7 -12.81 -45.95 27.10
N SER A 8 -13.06 -45.56 28.36
CA SER A 8 -13.22 -44.15 28.76
C SER A 8 -11.89 -43.40 28.72
N ILE A 9 -10.78 -44.07 29.05
CA ILE A 9 -9.42 -43.52 28.95
C ILE A 9 -9.01 -43.39 27.47
N LEU A 10 -9.34 -44.38 26.65
CA LEU A 10 -9.04 -44.34 25.21
C LEU A 10 -9.85 -43.24 24.51
N LEU A 11 -11.14 -43.08 24.85
CA LEU A 11 -11.95 -41.96 24.33
C LEU A 11 -11.41 -40.60 24.75
N SER A 12 -10.96 -40.45 26.01
CA SER A 12 -10.39 -39.17 26.46
C SER A 12 -9.05 -38.87 25.80
N LEU A 13 -8.23 -39.89 25.53
CA LEU A 13 -6.97 -39.74 24.79
C LEU A 13 -7.21 -39.33 23.33
N VAL A 14 -8.15 -39.99 22.65
CA VAL A 14 -8.53 -39.66 21.26
C VAL A 14 -9.14 -38.28 21.18
N ALA A 15 -10.02 -37.90 22.11
CA ALA A 15 -10.56 -36.54 22.19
C ALA A 15 -9.43 -35.51 22.39
N SER A 16 -8.47 -35.77 23.28
CA SER A 16 -7.34 -34.87 23.50
C SER A 16 -6.43 -34.72 22.27
N LEU A 17 -6.27 -35.76 21.45
CA LEU A 17 -5.51 -35.71 20.20
C LEU A 17 -6.24 -34.94 19.09
N ILE A 18 -7.58 -34.96 19.07
CA ILE A 18 -8.39 -34.19 18.11
C ILE A 18 -8.35 -32.69 18.43
N PHE A 19 -8.29 -32.32 19.72
CA PHE A 19 -8.14 -30.92 20.16
C PHE A 19 -6.69 -30.44 20.27
N ALA A 20 -5.70 -31.32 20.06
CA ALA A 20 -4.28 -31.00 20.12
C ALA A 20 -3.71 -30.43 18.82
N ASN A 21 -4.52 -30.27 17.76
CA ASN A 21 -4.08 -29.49 16.61
C ASN A 21 -4.06 -28.03 17.03
N PRO A 22 -2.88 -27.40 17.23
CA PRO A 22 -2.86 -25.96 17.40
C PRO A 22 -3.56 -25.36 16.18
N ALA A 23 -4.46 -24.41 16.42
CA ALA A 23 -4.92 -23.55 15.34
C ALA A 23 -3.67 -23.07 14.58
N PRO A 24 -3.67 -23.08 13.24
CA PRO A 24 -2.56 -22.51 12.50
C PRO A 24 -2.27 -21.13 13.07
N LYS A 25 -1.00 -20.85 13.37
CA LYS A 25 -0.62 -19.51 13.82
C LYS A 25 -1.15 -18.54 12.76
N PRO A 26 -1.78 -17.42 13.14
CA PRO A 26 -2.24 -16.46 12.16
C PRO A 26 -1.03 -15.97 11.36
N ASP A 27 -0.99 -16.35 10.08
CA ASP A 27 -0.01 -15.87 9.09
C ASP A 27 -0.34 -14.44 8.61
N GLU A 28 -1.35 -13.83 9.21
CA GLU A 28 -1.88 -12.51 8.89
C GLU A 28 -0.98 -11.40 9.45
N GLY A 29 -0.68 -10.41 8.62
CA GLY A 29 0.06 -9.22 9.01
C GLY A 29 0.31 -8.28 7.85
N MET A 30 0.42 -6.99 8.16
CA MET A 30 0.91 -5.95 7.25
C MET A 30 2.36 -5.67 7.64
N TRP A 31 3.28 -6.02 6.75
CA TRP A 31 4.70 -6.11 7.07
C TRP A 31 5.48 -4.99 6.41
N LEU A 32 6.37 -4.32 7.15
CA LEU A 32 7.26 -3.33 6.56
C LEU A 32 8.27 -4.01 5.61
N PRO A 33 8.36 -3.59 4.34
CA PRO A 33 9.23 -4.25 3.35
C PRO A 33 10.71 -4.27 3.73
N MET A 34 11.20 -3.29 4.49
CA MET A 34 12.58 -3.25 4.98
C MET A 34 12.96 -4.44 5.87
N PHE A 35 11.98 -5.15 6.42
CA PHE A 35 12.19 -6.31 7.29
C PHE A 35 11.96 -7.67 6.62
N PHE A 36 11.57 -7.72 5.34
CA PHE A 36 11.26 -8.98 4.66
C PHE A 36 12.36 -10.03 4.80
N LYS A 37 13.61 -9.62 4.59
CA LYS A 37 14.79 -10.50 4.68
C LYS A 37 14.90 -11.21 6.04
N ASN A 38 14.52 -10.52 7.12
CA ASN A 38 14.73 -11.00 8.49
C ASN A 38 13.49 -11.67 9.10
N LEU A 39 12.29 -11.40 8.58
CA LEU A 39 11.04 -11.87 9.18
C LEU A 39 10.32 -12.93 8.34
N ASN A 40 9.93 -12.60 7.10
CA ASN A 40 8.90 -13.38 6.40
C ASN A 40 9.40 -14.07 5.13
N TYR A 41 10.58 -13.73 4.64
CA TYR A 41 11.05 -14.17 3.32
C TYR A 41 11.07 -15.69 3.18
N ALA A 42 11.59 -16.42 4.18
CA ALA A 42 11.63 -17.88 4.16
C ALA A 42 10.24 -18.52 4.10
N THR A 43 9.25 -17.91 4.76
CA THR A 43 7.85 -18.35 4.70
C THR A 43 7.25 -18.07 3.33
N MET A 44 7.45 -16.87 2.78
CA MET A 44 6.97 -16.51 1.45
C MET A 44 7.53 -17.44 0.36
N GLN A 45 8.81 -17.83 0.43
CA GLN A 45 9.40 -18.79 -0.50
C GLN A 45 8.74 -20.18 -0.41
N LYS A 46 8.46 -20.66 0.81
CA LYS A 46 7.73 -21.94 1.00
C LYS A 46 6.32 -21.88 0.43
N MET A 47 5.68 -20.71 0.47
CA MET A 47 4.36 -20.48 -0.11
C MET A 47 4.37 -20.32 -1.63
N GLY A 48 5.54 -20.16 -2.26
CA GLY A 48 5.69 -20.14 -3.72
C GLY A 48 6.37 -18.90 -4.29
N LEU A 49 6.75 -17.91 -3.47
CA LEU A 49 7.50 -16.74 -3.94
C LEU A 49 8.80 -17.18 -4.62
N LYS A 50 9.04 -16.65 -5.82
CA LYS A 50 10.26 -16.90 -6.60
C LYS A 50 11.24 -15.71 -6.60
N LEU A 51 10.79 -14.53 -6.22
CA LEU A 51 11.64 -13.34 -6.11
C LEU A 51 12.56 -13.44 -4.88
N THR A 52 13.71 -12.78 -4.97
CA THR A 52 14.64 -12.51 -3.88
C THR A 52 14.10 -11.41 -2.97
N ALA A 53 14.60 -11.33 -1.72
CA ALA A 53 14.22 -10.25 -0.82
C ALA A 53 14.64 -8.88 -1.39
N GLU A 54 15.79 -8.83 -2.05
CA GLU A 54 16.33 -7.64 -2.72
C GLU A 54 15.48 -7.24 -3.95
N GLU A 55 14.90 -8.18 -4.69
CA GLU A 55 13.93 -7.88 -5.77
C GLU A 55 12.61 -7.33 -5.24
N LEU A 56 12.23 -7.63 -3.99
CA LEU A 56 11.07 -7.01 -3.34
C LEU A 56 11.42 -5.59 -2.90
N TYR A 57 12.44 -5.44 -2.05
CA TYR A 57 12.85 -4.16 -1.49
C TYR A 57 14.37 -4.01 -1.50
N ALA A 58 14.86 -3.00 -2.22
CA ALA A 58 16.24 -2.55 -2.17
C ALA A 58 16.31 -1.02 -2.14
N ILE A 59 17.27 -0.46 -1.41
CA ILE A 59 17.51 1.00 -1.37
C ILE A 59 18.40 1.42 -2.55
N ASN A 60 19.46 0.65 -2.82
CA ASN A 60 20.53 1.04 -3.75
C ASN A 60 20.31 0.59 -5.19
N ASN A 61 19.38 -0.36 -5.41
CA ASN A 61 19.06 -0.91 -6.73
C ASN A 61 17.56 -0.86 -6.93
N SER A 62 17.12 -1.02 -8.18
CA SER A 62 15.70 -1.09 -8.45
C SER A 62 15.07 -2.38 -7.91
N SER A 63 13.85 -2.26 -7.39
CA SER A 63 13.07 -3.38 -6.86
C SER A 63 11.58 -3.16 -7.10
N LEU A 64 10.74 -4.13 -6.70
CA LEU A 64 9.29 -4.05 -6.83
C LEU A 64 8.70 -2.78 -6.20
N LYS A 65 9.32 -2.27 -5.11
CA LYS A 65 8.93 -1.02 -4.45
C LYS A 65 8.82 0.16 -5.42
N ASP A 66 9.66 0.22 -6.46
CA ASP A 66 9.72 1.36 -7.37
C ASP A 66 8.52 1.40 -8.33
N ALA A 67 7.76 0.31 -8.41
CA ALA A 67 6.55 0.21 -9.19
C ALA A 67 5.27 0.35 -8.34
N ILE A 68 5.36 0.36 -7.01
CA ILE A 68 4.21 0.51 -6.11
C ILE A 68 4.20 1.91 -5.53
N VAL A 69 3.10 2.64 -5.74
CA VAL A 69 3.03 4.07 -5.43
C VAL A 69 1.83 4.39 -4.56
N GLN A 70 1.98 5.44 -3.74
CA GLN A 70 0.84 6.06 -3.09
C GLN A 70 0.16 6.96 -4.10
N PHE A 71 -1.11 6.68 -4.39
CA PHE A 71 -1.94 7.43 -5.32
C PHE A 71 -2.87 8.36 -4.56
N GLY A 72 -2.72 9.67 -4.77
CA GLY A 72 -3.46 10.70 -4.04
C GLY A 72 -3.33 10.56 -2.53
N ASN A 73 -4.44 10.76 -1.81
CA ASN A 73 -4.48 10.89 -0.35
C ASN A 73 -4.78 9.58 0.40
N GLY A 74 -4.56 8.40 -0.19
CA GLY A 74 -4.75 7.15 0.56
C GLY A 74 -4.88 5.88 -0.26
N CYS A 75 -4.91 5.97 -1.59
CA CYS A 75 -4.95 4.78 -2.43
C CYS A 75 -3.55 4.27 -2.76
N THR A 76 -3.52 3.02 -3.22
CA THR A 76 -2.34 2.43 -3.86
C THR A 76 -2.53 2.45 -5.37
N GLY A 77 -1.46 2.65 -6.11
CA GLY A 77 -1.40 2.34 -7.53
C GLY A 77 -0.11 1.61 -7.89
N GLU A 78 -0.06 1.15 -9.14
CA GLU A 78 1.08 0.41 -9.65
C GLU A 78 1.48 0.86 -11.05
N ILE A 79 2.78 0.97 -11.29
CA ILE A 79 3.35 1.32 -12.58
C ILE A 79 3.48 0.07 -13.45
N MET A 80 2.86 0.11 -14.63
CA MET A 80 2.64 -1.06 -15.49
C MET A 80 3.29 -0.91 -16.88
N SER A 81 4.07 0.15 -17.10
CA SER A 81 4.82 0.34 -18.35
C SER A 81 6.10 1.16 -18.13
N ASP A 82 6.97 1.15 -19.13
CA ASP A 82 8.19 1.97 -19.22
C ASP A 82 7.92 3.47 -19.48
N LYS A 83 6.65 3.88 -19.61
CA LYS A 83 6.21 5.26 -19.82
C LYS A 83 5.22 5.73 -18.76
N GLY A 84 5.40 5.27 -17.52
CA GLY A 84 4.70 5.81 -16.35
C GLY A 84 3.20 5.55 -16.32
N LEU A 85 2.68 4.64 -17.15
CA LEU A 85 1.28 4.19 -17.07
C LEU A 85 1.03 3.55 -15.69
N LEU A 86 0.02 4.06 -15.00
CA LEU A 86 -0.33 3.72 -13.64
C LEU A 86 -1.74 3.13 -13.61
N PHE A 87 -1.92 2.02 -12.91
CA PHE A 87 -3.23 1.46 -12.61
C PHE A 87 -3.57 1.69 -11.14
N THR A 88 -4.85 1.95 -10.87
CA THR A 88 -5.44 2.01 -9.53
C THR A 88 -6.92 1.66 -9.65
N ASN A 89 -7.67 1.69 -8.56
CA ASN A 89 -9.11 1.41 -8.60
C ASN A 89 -9.89 2.56 -9.25
N HIS A 90 -11.07 2.25 -9.81
CA HIS A 90 -12.02 3.26 -10.30
C HIS A 90 -12.46 4.17 -9.15
N HIS A 91 -12.74 3.61 -7.97
CA HIS A 91 -13.13 4.41 -6.82
C HIS A 91 -12.00 5.32 -6.31
N CYS A 92 -10.73 4.93 -6.47
CA CYS A 92 -9.58 5.76 -6.15
C CYS A 92 -9.44 6.96 -7.11
N GLY A 93 -9.73 6.76 -8.39
CA GLY A 93 -9.76 7.84 -9.38
C GLY A 93 -11.06 8.64 -9.40
N TYR A 94 -12.07 8.26 -8.62
CA TYR A 94 -13.45 8.72 -8.80
C TYR A 94 -13.60 10.23 -8.68
N GLU A 95 -13.01 10.83 -7.64
CA GLU A 95 -13.08 12.29 -7.44
C GLU A 95 -12.40 13.05 -8.57
N ALA A 96 -11.25 12.55 -9.05
CA ALA A 96 -10.55 13.12 -10.20
C ALA A 96 -11.38 13.02 -11.49
N ILE A 97 -11.99 11.85 -11.76
CA ILE A 97 -12.83 11.61 -12.93
C ILE A 97 -14.10 12.48 -12.87
N ALA A 98 -14.74 12.55 -11.71
CA ALA A 98 -15.92 13.38 -11.48
C ALA A 98 -15.59 14.87 -11.67
N GLY A 99 -14.46 15.33 -11.13
CA GLY A 99 -14.01 16.72 -11.25
C GLY A 99 -13.69 17.16 -12.68
N GLN A 100 -13.42 16.22 -13.58
CA GLN A 100 -13.22 16.48 -15.02
C GLN A 100 -14.49 16.24 -15.86
N SER A 101 -15.54 15.66 -15.29
CA SER A 101 -16.77 15.35 -16.04
C SER A 101 -17.66 16.59 -16.18
N THR A 102 -18.27 16.76 -17.35
CA THR A 102 -19.31 17.78 -17.61
C THR A 102 -20.59 17.13 -18.13
N VAL A 103 -21.65 17.92 -18.34
CA VAL A 103 -22.88 17.42 -18.97
C VAL A 103 -22.61 16.92 -20.39
N GLU A 104 -21.73 17.62 -21.12
CA GLU A 104 -21.33 17.27 -22.48
C GLU A 104 -20.33 16.11 -22.52
N HIS A 105 -19.46 16.02 -21.51
CA HIS A 105 -18.41 15.01 -21.40
C HIS A 105 -18.55 14.25 -20.08
N ASP A 106 -19.56 13.37 -20.02
CA ASP A 106 -19.85 12.59 -18.82
C ASP A 106 -18.98 11.32 -18.77
N TYR A 107 -17.77 11.46 -18.22
CA TYR A 107 -16.82 10.36 -18.10
C TYR A 107 -17.25 9.33 -17.05
N LEU A 108 -18.06 9.72 -16.07
CA LEU A 108 -18.61 8.78 -15.09
C LEU A 108 -19.56 7.79 -15.73
N ASN A 109 -20.47 8.25 -16.60
CA ASN A 109 -21.44 7.37 -17.25
C ASN A 109 -20.88 6.65 -18.47
N ASN A 110 -20.03 7.32 -19.26
CA ASN A 110 -19.57 6.77 -20.55
C ASN A 110 -18.17 6.15 -20.48
N GLY A 111 -17.43 6.37 -19.39
CA GLY A 111 -16.01 6.10 -19.34
C GLY A 111 -15.20 7.12 -20.16
N PHE A 112 -13.88 6.94 -20.14
CA PHE A 112 -12.96 7.76 -20.90
C PHE A 112 -11.76 6.91 -21.36
N TRP A 113 -11.22 7.17 -22.54
CA TRP A 113 -10.06 6.46 -23.09
C TRP A 113 -9.27 7.38 -24.03
N ALA A 114 -8.16 7.91 -23.57
CA ALA A 114 -7.25 8.71 -24.38
C ALA A 114 -6.61 7.83 -25.47
N LYS A 115 -6.72 8.25 -26.74
CA LYS A 115 -6.13 7.51 -27.88
C LYS A 115 -4.64 7.80 -28.07
N ASN A 116 -4.16 8.89 -27.48
CA ASN A 116 -2.78 9.36 -27.56
C ASN A 116 -2.46 10.28 -26.36
N LEU A 117 -1.18 10.60 -26.17
CA LEU A 117 -0.71 11.39 -25.03
C LEU A 117 -1.33 12.80 -24.95
N SER A 118 -1.67 13.41 -26.09
CA SER A 118 -2.29 14.75 -26.10
C SER A 118 -3.76 14.76 -25.70
N GLU A 119 -4.41 13.59 -25.67
CA GLU A 119 -5.79 13.44 -25.19
C GLU A 119 -5.86 13.15 -23.69
N GLU A 120 -4.74 12.81 -23.03
CA GLU A 120 -4.73 12.53 -21.58
C GLU A 120 -5.07 13.80 -20.78
N ILE A 121 -6.00 13.67 -19.82
CA ILE A 121 -6.58 14.83 -19.12
C ILE A 121 -5.76 15.12 -17.85
N PRO A 122 -5.12 16.30 -17.72
CA PRO A 122 -4.42 16.67 -16.50
C PRO A 122 -5.37 16.77 -15.31
N ILE A 123 -4.99 16.22 -14.16
CA ILE A 123 -5.77 16.26 -12.92
C ILE A 123 -5.12 17.24 -11.95
N PRO A 124 -5.72 18.42 -11.70
CA PRO A 124 -5.22 19.36 -10.70
C PRO A 124 -5.11 18.71 -9.32
N ASP A 125 -4.07 19.10 -8.57
CA ASP A 125 -3.82 18.71 -7.18
C ASP A 125 -3.64 17.19 -6.93
N MET A 126 -3.63 16.37 -8.00
CA MET A 126 -3.35 14.95 -7.91
C MET A 126 -1.86 14.71 -7.77
N THR A 127 -1.47 13.82 -6.86
CA THR A 127 -0.08 13.45 -6.67
C THR A 127 0.11 11.94 -6.70
N VAL A 128 1.30 11.54 -7.15
CA VAL A 128 1.76 10.15 -7.05
C VAL A 128 3.11 10.15 -6.36
N SER A 129 3.21 9.41 -5.26
CA SER A 129 4.41 9.35 -4.44
C SER A 129 5.12 8.01 -4.54
N PHE A 130 6.40 8.07 -4.89
CA PHE A 130 7.28 6.90 -4.99
C PHE A 130 8.12 6.76 -3.72
N LEU A 131 8.04 5.61 -3.05
CA LEU A 131 8.85 5.33 -1.87
C LEU A 131 10.32 5.14 -2.26
N LEU A 132 11.18 6.08 -1.87
CA LEU A 132 12.62 5.99 -2.09
C LEU A 132 13.29 5.04 -1.11
N ARG A 133 13.03 5.22 0.19
CA ARG A 133 13.62 4.42 1.27
C ARG A 133 12.80 4.52 2.56
N MET A 134 13.08 3.58 3.45
CA MET A 134 12.56 3.52 4.82
C MET A 134 13.75 3.42 5.78
N GLU A 135 13.65 4.05 6.95
CA GLU A 135 14.68 4.02 7.98
C GLU A 135 14.05 3.88 9.36
N ASP A 136 14.67 3.09 10.23
CA ASP A 136 14.38 3.09 11.66
C ASP A 136 15.07 4.31 12.28
N VAL A 137 14.26 5.23 12.81
CA VAL A 137 14.71 6.47 13.46
C VAL A 137 14.32 6.49 14.93
N THR A 138 14.00 5.32 15.51
CA THR A 138 13.51 5.20 16.88
C THR A 138 14.49 5.80 17.88
N LYS A 139 15.80 5.60 17.68
CA LYS A 139 16.84 6.12 18.57
C LYS A 139 16.96 7.64 18.49
N GLU A 140 16.83 8.20 17.29
CA GLU A 140 16.88 9.64 17.04
C GLU A 140 15.67 10.35 17.64
N ILE A 141 14.49 9.73 17.57
CA ILE A 141 13.25 10.30 18.10
C ILE A 141 13.16 10.11 19.61
N LEU A 142 13.28 8.89 20.11
CA LEU A 142 13.10 8.60 21.54
C LEU A 142 14.33 8.98 22.37
N GLY A 143 15.54 8.76 21.86
CA GLY A 143 16.79 9.06 22.57
C GLY A 143 16.80 8.50 23.99
N GLU A 144 16.94 9.39 24.96
CA GLU A 144 16.91 9.10 26.40
C GLU A 144 15.55 8.59 26.92
N TYR A 145 14.47 8.75 26.13
CA TYR A 145 13.12 8.34 26.51
C TYR A 145 12.77 6.92 26.08
N ALA A 146 13.66 6.20 25.40
CA ALA A 146 13.37 4.88 24.83
C ALA A 146 12.91 3.82 25.87
N ASN A 147 13.30 3.97 27.13
CA ASN A 147 12.92 3.04 28.21
C ASN A 147 11.77 3.55 29.09
N LYS A 148 11.16 4.69 28.75
CA LYS A 148 10.01 5.21 29.52
C LYS A 148 8.74 4.47 29.10
N LEU A 149 8.01 3.97 30.09
CA LEU A 149 6.70 3.35 29.90
C LEU A 149 5.61 4.37 29.52
N ASP A 150 5.78 5.63 29.92
CA ASP A 150 4.86 6.72 29.60
C ASP A 150 5.60 7.87 28.92
N LEU A 151 5.21 8.15 27.68
CA LEU A 151 5.75 9.21 26.83
C LEU A 151 4.88 10.48 26.83
N SER A 152 3.74 10.49 27.53
CA SER A 152 2.80 11.61 27.55
C SER A 152 3.46 12.94 27.95
N SER A 153 4.31 12.89 28.99
CA SER A 153 5.08 14.04 29.50
C SER A 153 6.12 14.60 28.53
N VAL A 154 6.49 13.86 27.48
CA VAL A 154 7.55 14.24 26.53
C VAL A 154 7.05 14.33 25.08
N LYS A 155 5.73 14.26 24.87
CA LYS A 155 5.09 14.30 23.54
C LYS A 155 5.54 15.49 22.70
N ASP A 156 5.59 16.68 23.27
CA ASP A 156 5.99 17.89 22.53
C ASP A 156 7.47 17.83 22.10
N THR A 157 8.32 17.22 22.91
CA THR A 157 9.74 17.00 22.56
C THR A 157 9.86 16.00 21.41
N ILE A 158 9.09 14.92 21.44
CA ILE A 158 9.04 13.93 20.35
C ILE A 158 8.56 14.58 19.05
N LEU A 159 7.47 15.35 19.10
CA LEU A 159 6.94 16.05 17.92
C LEU A 159 7.94 17.06 17.34
N LEU A 160 8.67 17.77 18.20
CA LEU A 160 9.74 18.67 17.76
C LEU A 160 10.88 17.91 17.08
N ARG A 161 11.33 16.78 17.65
CA ARG A 161 12.39 15.94 17.05
C ARG A 161 11.97 15.39 15.69
N ILE A 162 10.73 14.91 15.57
CA ILE A 162 10.15 14.46 14.30
C ILE A 162 10.23 15.58 13.27
N LYS A 163 9.67 16.76 13.59
CA LYS A 163 9.63 17.90 12.68
C LYS A 163 11.03 18.29 12.20
N LEU A 164 12.00 18.42 13.11
CA LEU A 164 13.37 18.80 12.76
C LEU A 164 14.05 17.75 11.87
N LEU A 165 13.80 16.47 12.11
CA LEU A 165 14.39 15.39 11.31
C LEU A 165 13.74 15.30 9.92
N GLU A 166 12.42 15.50 9.81
CA GLU A 166 11.70 15.61 8.55
C GLU A 166 12.21 16.79 7.72
N GLU A 167 12.27 17.99 8.31
CA GLU A 167 12.78 19.21 7.65
C GLU A 167 14.20 19.01 7.13
N LYS A 168 15.10 18.49 7.96
CA LYS A 168 16.48 18.19 7.57
C LYS A 168 16.56 17.19 6.41
N THR A 169 15.75 16.13 6.45
CA THR A 169 15.81 15.04 5.48
C THR A 169 15.09 15.37 4.17
N SER A 170 14.21 16.37 4.17
CA SER A 170 13.46 16.82 2.99
C SER A 170 14.35 17.39 1.87
N GLU A 171 15.62 17.70 2.15
CA GLU A 171 16.53 18.38 1.23
C GLU A 171 15.89 19.66 0.65
N GLU A 172 15.51 20.59 1.54
CA GLU A 172 14.86 21.86 1.18
C GLU A 172 13.52 21.66 0.43
N GLY A 173 12.75 20.64 0.82
CA GLY A 173 11.44 20.33 0.24
C GLY A 173 11.47 19.50 -1.05
N LYS A 174 12.65 19.05 -1.49
CA LYS A 174 12.82 18.16 -2.63
C LYS A 174 12.15 16.79 -2.43
N TYR A 175 12.09 16.30 -1.20
CA TYR A 175 11.42 15.07 -0.84
C TYR A 175 10.34 15.30 0.20
N ARG A 176 9.24 14.55 0.08
CA ARG A 176 8.28 14.42 1.19
C ARG A 176 8.82 13.38 2.15
N VAL A 177 9.00 13.77 3.40
CA VAL A 177 9.48 12.91 4.48
C VAL A 177 8.36 12.78 5.50
N GLU A 178 8.08 11.55 5.91
CA GLU A 178 7.14 11.28 6.99
C GLU A 178 7.79 10.38 8.02
N ILE A 179 7.72 10.76 9.30
CA ILE A 179 8.08 9.92 10.43
C ILE A 179 6.81 9.53 11.16
N LYS A 180 6.53 8.22 11.21
CA LYS A 180 5.31 7.69 11.82
C LYS A 180 5.65 6.85 13.05
N PRO A 181 4.85 6.96 14.13
CA PRO A 181 4.93 6.03 15.24
C PRO A 181 4.40 4.66 14.82
N PHE A 182 5.06 3.61 15.28
CA PHE A 182 4.63 2.22 15.18
C PHE A 182 4.55 1.63 16.59
N PHE A 183 3.71 0.60 16.75
CA PHE A 183 3.51 -0.08 18.03
C PHE A 183 3.21 0.90 19.18
N GLU A 184 2.20 1.77 19.00
CA GLU A 184 1.82 2.81 19.98
C GLU A 184 2.97 3.75 20.39
N GLY A 185 3.89 4.02 19.46
CA GLY A 185 5.02 4.94 19.69
C GLY A 185 6.24 4.31 20.35
N LEU A 186 6.28 2.98 20.45
CA LEU A 186 7.50 2.25 20.86
C LEU A 186 8.59 2.32 19.79
N GLU A 187 8.19 2.46 18.52
CA GLU A 187 9.11 2.56 17.37
C GLU A 187 8.73 3.73 16.47
N TYR A 188 9.70 4.28 15.76
CA TYR A 188 9.49 5.34 14.78
C TYR A 188 10.21 5.02 13.48
N TYR A 189 9.45 5.02 12.39
CA TYR A 189 9.98 4.77 11.06
C TYR A 189 9.82 5.99 10.17
N MET A 190 10.89 6.32 9.47
CA MET A 190 10.93 7.39 8.48
C MET A 190 10.72 6.82 7.08
N PHE A 191 9.87 7.48 6.30
CA PHE A 191 9.56 7.18 4.92
C PHE A 191 9.90 8.39 4.06
N VAL A 192 10.70 8.18 3.01
CA VAL A 192 11.10 9.27 2.10
C VAL A 192 10.54 9.01 0.73
N TYR A 193 9.85 10.01 0.19
CA TYR A 193 9.13 9.94 -1.06
C TYR A 193 9.61 10.99 -2.07
N GLU A 194 9.67 10.59 -3.34
CA GLU A 194 9.69 11.51 -4.47
C GLU A 194 8.24 11.67 -4.96
N VAL A 195 7.73 12.90 -5.00
CA VAL A 195 6.31 13.19 -5.26
C VAL A 195 6.16 13.85 -6.62
N TYR A 196 5.39 13.24 -7.51
CA TYR A 196 5.07 13.79 -8.84
C TYR A 196 3.69 14.45 -8.81
N THR A 197 3.58 15.63 -9.43
CA THR A 197 2.39 16.50 -9.39
C THR A 197 1.70 16.69 -10.75
N ASP A 198 2.33 16.29 -11.87
CA ASP A 198 1.67 16.20 -13.17
C ASP A 198 1.16 14.78 -13.44
N ILE A 199 -0.08 14.53 -13.01
CA ILE A 199 -0.76 13.24 -13.16
C ILE A 199 -1.95 13.42 -14.10
N ARG A 200 -2.04 12.56 -15.12
CA ARG A 200 -3.07 12.68 -16.16
C ARG A 200 -3.92 11.42 -16.27
N LEU A 201 -5.23 11.59 -16.39
CA LEU A 201 -6.17 10.50 -16.66
C LEU A 201 -5.96 9.98 -18.07
N VAL A 202 -5.76 8.67 -18.18
CA VAL A 202 -5.57 7.95 -19.44
C VAL A 202 -6.84 7.17 -19.81
N GLY A 203 -7.46 6.53 -18.83
CA GLY A 203 -8.69 5.80 -19.09
C GLY A 203 -9.43 5.36 -17.85
N THR A 204 -10.74 5.22 -17.99
CA THR A 204 -11.62 4.69 -16.95
C THR A 204 -12.82 4.01 -17.59
N PRO A 205 -13.27 2.84 -17.10
CA PRO A 205 -14.51 2.25 -17.54
C PRO A 205 -15.71 3.13 -17.13
N PRO A 206 -16.88 2.96 -17.77
CA PRO A 206 -18.11 3.56 -17.27
C PRO A 206 -18.42 3.05 -15.86
N SER A 207 -19.11 3.86 -15.07
CA SER A 207 -19.54 3.54 -13.71
C SER A 207 -20.34 2.24 -13.62
N SER A 208 -21.10 1.89 -14.66
CA SER A 208 -21.83 0.62 -14.74
C SER A 208 -20.90 -0.61 -14.69
N ILE A 209 -19.61 -0.45 -14.97
CA ILE A 209 -18.57 -1.47 -14.84
C ILE A 209 -17.70 -1.19 -13.60
N GLY A 210 -17.20 0.05 -13.48
CA GLY A 210 -16.26 0.46 -12.42
C GLY A 210 -16.82 0.37 -11.00
N LYS A 211 -18.15 0.46 -10.86
CA LYS A 211 -18.88 0.26 -9.59
C LYS A 211 -20.12 -0.62 -9.78
N PHE A 212 -20.04 -1.63 -10.66
CA PHE A 212 -21.11 -2.62 -10.85
C PHE A 212 -21.57 -3.22 -9.52
N GLY A 213 -22.89 -3.31 -9.34
CA GLY A 213 -23.53 -3.74 -8.09
C GLY A 213 -23.70 -2.63 -7.04
N GLY A 214 -22.96 -1.52 -7.17
CA GLY A 214 -23.05 -0.36 -6.30
C GLY A 214 -22.96 -0.73 -4.82
N ASP A 215 -23.80 -0.09 -4.00
CA ASP A 215 -23.83 -0.30 -2.55
C ASP A 215 -24.27 -1.72 -2.16
N THR A 216 -25.10 -2.38 -2.97
CA THR A 216 -25.60 -3.74 -2.69
C THR A 216 -24.46 -4.76 -2.69
N ASP A 217 -23.51 -4.61 -3.61
CA ASP A 217 -22.37 -5.52 -3.71
C ASP A 217 -21.16 -5.02 -2.91
N ASN A 218 -21.20 -3.79 -2.38
CA ASN A 218 -20.08 -3.26 -1.61
C ASN A 218 -19.82 -4.13 -0.37
N TRP A 219 -18.55 -4.42 -0.09
CA TRP A 219 -18.10 -5.39 0.93
C TRP A 219 -18.58 -6.85 0.76
N MET A 220 -19.18 -7.20 -0.39
CA MET A 220 -19.67 -8.56 -0.65
C MET A 220 -18.75 -9.38 -1.57
N TRP A 221 -18.77 -10.70 -1.34
CA TRP A 221 -18.30 -11.75 -2.24
C TRP A 221 -19.45 -12.77 -2.44
N PRO A 222 -19.73 -13.30 -3.66
CA PRO A 222 -19.05 -13.08 -4.95
C PRO A 222 -19.10 -11.63 -5.46
N ARG A 223 -18.12 -11.23 -6.27
CA ARG A 223 -18.02 -9.88 -6.83
C ARG A 223 -17.73 -9.91 -8.34
N HIS A 224 -18.34 -8.98 -9.08
CA HIS A 224 -18.23 -8.87 -10.54
C HIS A 224 -17.89 -7.45 -11.03
N THR A 225 -17.32 -6.61 -10.17
CA THR A 225 -16.97 -5.21 -10.46
C THR A 225 -15.63 -5.11 -11.19
N GLY A 226 -15.59 -4.36 -12.29
CA GLY A 226 -14.36 -4.01 -13.01
C GLY A 226 -13.73 -2.73 -12.42
N ASP A 227 -13.35 -2.76 -11.15
CA ASP A 227 -12.93 -1.59 -10.39
C ASP A 227 -11.47 -1.17 -10.70
N PHE A 228 -11.27 -0.51 -11.83
CA PHE A 228 -9.96 0.04 -12.21
C PHE A 228 -10.09 1.40 -12.91
N SER A 229 -9.05 2.21 -12.82
CA SER A 229 -8.81 3.39 -13.64
C SER A 229 -7.32 3.50 -13.95
N ILE A 230 -6.99 4.25 -14.99
CA ILE A 230 -5.65 4.34 -15.55
C ILE A 230 -5.24 5.80 -15.62
N PHE A 231 -4.07 6.09 -15.05
CA PHE A 231 -3.42 7.39 -15.09
C PHE A 231 -2.02 7.25 -15.70
N ARG A 232 -1.37 8.38 -15.93
CA ARG A 232 0.05 8.43 -16.29
C ARG A 232 0.74 9.50 -15.46
N VAL A 233 1.91 9.15 -14.96
CA VAL A 233 2.83 10.08 -14.31
C VAL A 233 3.64 10.81 -15.38
N TYR A 234 3.69 12.13 -15.32
CA TYR A 234 4.54 12.97 -16.16
C TYR A 234 5.69 13.59 -15.35
N ALA A 235 6.77 13.93 -16.04
CA ALA A 235 7.98 14.47 -15.48
C ALA A 235 8.57 15.54 -16.40
N ASN A 236 9.51 16.34 -15.88
CA ASN A 236 10.31 17.22 -16.72
C ASN A 236 11.30 16.44 -17.60
N SER A 237 12.09 17.15 -18.41
CA SER A 237 13.09 16.56 -19.31
C SER A 237 14.16 15.71 -18.62
N ASP A 238 14.42 15.95 -17.33
CA ASP A 238 15.39 15.23 -16.51
C ASP A 238 14.76 14.04 -15.76
N ASN A 239 13.51 13.70 -16.11
CA ASN A 239 12.72 12.65 -15.47
C ASN A 239 12.52 12.90 -13.96
N ARG A 240 12.36 14.17 -13.57
CA ARG A 240 12.09 14.61 -12.20
C ARG A 240 10.67 15.13 -12.04
N PRO A 241 10.15 15.15 -10.79
CA PRO A 241 8.91 15.82 -10.49
C PRO A 241 8.88 17.25 -11.01
N ALA A 242 7.74 17.62 -11.59
CA ALA A 242 7.47 18.97 -12.03
C ALA A 242 5.97 19.21 -12.03
N GLU A 243 5.59 20.45 -11.79
CA GLU A 243 4.24 20.95 -12.01
C GLU A 243 3.82 20.73 -13.47
N PHE A 244 2.51 20.75 -13.71
CA PHE A 244 1.96 20.58 -15.05
C PHE A 244 2.60 21.56 -16.05
N SER A 245 3.13 20.98 -17.13
CA SER A 245 3.57 21.70 -18.32
C SER A 245 3.20 20.91 -19.56
N LYS A 246 2.92 21.63 -20.65
CA LYS A 246 2.72 21.00 -21.97
C LYS A 246 3.99 20.33 -22.50
N ASP A 247 5.15 20.75 -22.00
CA ASP A 247 6.46 20.22 -22.38
C ASP A 247 6.90 19.02 -21.52
N ASN A 248 6.15 18.70 -20.45
CA ASN A 248 6.44 17.51 -19.65
C ASN A 248 6.25 16.24 -20.49
N VAL A 249 7.07 15.24 -20.20
CA VAL A 249 7.10 13.96 -20.90
C VAL A 249 6.67 12.83 -19.97
N PRO A 250 6.19 11.68 -20.51
CA PRO A 250 5.90 10.51 -19.70
C PRO A 250 7.08 10.12 -18.80
N TYR A 251 6.82 9.94 -17.51
CA TYR A 251 7.81 9.48 -16.55
C TYR A 251 8.36 8.11 -16.96
N LYS A 252 9.68 7.97 -16.94
CA LYS A 252 10.39 6.71 -17.13
C LYS A 252 10.70 6.09 -15.77
N PRO A 253 10.00 5.01 -15.37
CA PRO A 253 10.17 4.44 -14.04
C PRO A 253 11.46 3.63 -13.92
N LYS A 254 11.92 3.46 -12.68
CA LYS A 254 13.02 2.54 -12.35
C LYS A 254 12.61 1.07 -12.52
N HIS A 255 11.34 0.77 -12.19
CA HIS A 255 10.72 -0.55 -12.34
C HIS A 255 9.27 -0.41 -12.80
N PHE A 256 8.74 -1.41 -13.50
CA PHE A 256 7.31 -1.52 -13.80
C PHE A 256 6.91 -3.00 -13.79
N LEU A 257 5.65 -3.28 -13.46
CA LEU A 257 5.16 -4.64 -13.32
C LEU A 257 4.73 -5.21 -14.67
N PRO A 258 5.23 -6.39 -15.08
CA PRO A 258 4.71 -7.09 -16.23
C PRO A 258 3.33 -7.69 -15.92
N VAL A 259 2.43 -7.65 -16.90
CA VAL A 259 1.09 -8.25 -16.77
C VAL A 259 1.10 -9.70 -17.25
N SER A 260 0.71 -10.63 -16.37
CA SER A 260 0.54 -12.04 -16.75
C SER A 260 -0.80 -12.26 -17.45
N LEU A 261 -0.77 -12.92 -18.61
CA LEU A 261 -1.97 -13.38 -19.33
C LEU A 261 -2.34 -14.84 -19.02
N LYS A 262 -1.65 -15.49 -18.08
CA LYS A 262 -1.83 -16.91 -17.78
C LYS A 262 -3.03 -17.22 -16.87
N GLY A 263 -3.69 -16.18 -16.36
CA GLY A 263 -4.74 -16.31 -15.34
C GLY A 263 -4.19 -16.68 -13.96
N VAL A 264 -5.11 -17.00 -13.05
CA VAL A 264 -4.82 -17.39 -11.66
C VAL A 264 -5.56 -18.68 -11.30
N LYS A 265 -5.03 -19.43 -10.35
CA LYS A 265 -5.63 -20.65 -9.81
C LYS A 265 -5.69 -20.59 -8.30
N GLN A 266 -6.58 -21.40 -7.73
CA GLN A 266 -6.62 -21.60 -6.29
C GLN A 266 -5.24 -22.03 -5.77
N ASN A 267 -4.80 -21.41 -4.67
CA ASN A 267 -3.50 -21.62 -4.01
C ASN A 267 -2.27 -21.06 -4.76
N ASP A 268 -2.45 -20.27 -5.81
CA ASP A 268 -1.32 -19.50 -6.36
C ASP A 268 -0.81 -18.50 -5.32
N PHE A 269 0.51 -18.45 -5.15
CA PHE A 269 1.14 -17.46 -4.26
C PHE A 269 0.72 -16.06 -4.68
N THR A 270 0.17 -15.30 -3.74
CA THR A 270 -0.28 -13.92 -3.95
C THR A 270 0.38 -13.02 -2.91
N MET A 271 0.89 -11.89 -3.37
CA MET A 271 1.49 -10.85 -2.54
C MET A 271 0.87 -9.53 -2.92
N ILE A 272 0.35 -8.82 -1.92
CA ILE A 272 -0.22 -7.50 -2.07
C ILE A 272 0.72 -6.52 -1.39
N TRP A 273 1.05 -5.44 -2.09
CA TRP A 273 1.83 -4.33 -1.56
C TRP A 273 0.98 -3.08 -1.72
N GLY A 274 0.81 -2.34 -0.63
CA GLY A 274 0.15 -1.04 -0.68
C GLY A 274 0.38 -0.23 0.58
N PHE A 275 -0.45 0.78 0.75
CA PHE A 275 -0.39 1.76 1.83
C PHE A 275 -1.64 1.62 2.72
N PRO A 276 -1.74 0.58 3.56
CA PRO A 276 -2.88 0.42 4.45
C PRO A 276 -2.97 1.62 5.41
N GLY A 277 -4.17 2.17 5.58
CA GLY A 277 -4.39 3.37 6.38
C GLY A 277 -4.29 3.14 7.89
N SER A 278 -5.20 2.35 8.45
CA SER A 278 -5.27 2.10 9.89
C SER A 278 -5.68 0.66 10.20
N THR A 279 -5.22 0.17 11.34
CA THR A 279 -5.63 -1.10 11.94
C THR A 279 -5.55 -0.99 13.45
N GLU A 280 -6.36 -1.74 14.17
CA GLU A 280 -6.46 -1.68 15.63
C GLU A 280 -6.26 -3.09 16.24
N ARG A 281 -5.24 -3.80 15.75
CA ARG A 281 -5.00 -5.23 16.08
C ARG A 281 -4.78 -5.51 17.56
N TYR A 282 -4.30 -4.54 18.32
CA TYR A 282 -3.98 -4.69 19.74
C TYR A 282 -5.05 -4.13 20.67
N MET A 283 -6.24 -3.79 20.15
CA MET A 283 -7.35 -3.34 20.99
C MET A 283 -7.66 -4.35 22.09
N THR A 284 -7.84 -3.82 23.28
CA THR A 284 -8.35 -4.53 24.44
C THR A 284 -9.84 -4.80 24.28
N SER A 285 -10.37 -5.77 25.04
CA SER A 285 -11.81 -6.03 25.07
C SER A 285 -12.63 -4.80 25.49
N GLY A 286 -12.05 -3.91 26.30
CA GLY A 286 -12.70 -2.67 26.71
C GLY A 286 -12.83 -1.66 25.58
N GLU A 287 -11.80 -1.52 24.73
CA GLU A 287 -11.84 -0.65 23.56
C GLU A 287 -12.82 -1.14 22.50
N VAL A 288 -12.91 -2.47 22.30
CA VAL A 288 -13.89 -3.06 21.35
C VAL A 288 -15.34 -2.90 21.82
N SER A 289 -15.57 -2.81 23.14
CA SER A 289 -16.93 -2.78 23.71
C SER A 289 -17.54 -1.38 23.81
N ASN A 290 -16.76 -0.32 23.58
CA ASN A 290 -17.19 1.08 23.64
C ASN A 290 -17.51 1.63 22.24
#